data_AF-A0A965RTX3-F1
#
_entry.id   AF-A0A965RTX3-F1
#
_cell.length_a   1.000
_cell.length_b   1.000
_cell.length_c   1.000
_cell.angle_alpha   90.00
_cell.angle_beta   90.00
_cell.angle_gamma   90.00
#
_symmetry.space_group_name_H-M   'P 1'
#
loop_
_entity.id
_entity.type
_entity.pdbx_description
1 polymer ?
#
loop_
_entity_poly.entity_id
_entity_poly.type
_entity_poly.pdbx_seq_one_letter_code
_entity_poly.pdbx_strand_id
1 'polypeptide(L)'
;MELIFFYVRLLHIILGSVALLTGFLAIIFRNKTKIHKPIGKIYVYAMTVIYFSALFMSIYHRNIFLFFIANFTYFMCITAYRSLSLKGILQGQKIPILDKVIEGFFFLLHVSFVAIGVYALMQKNTDVAILCFVFGGIGLRLNYNNINRFRGKIKFKNYWLLDHIGNMLGSYIGAITAFLVNNNVWLKLPTVLSWLLPTILLVPLIIFELRKHKKSF
;
A
#
# COMPACT_ATOMS: atom_id res chain seq x y z
N MET A 1 -29.17 3.38 -6.12
CA MET A 1 -27.82 3.22 -5.54
C MET A 1 -27.36 1.76 -5.54
N GLU A 2 -28.23 0.80 -5.21
CA GLU A 2 -27.92 -0.65 -5.23
C GLU A 2 -27.33 -1.17 -6.57
N LEU A 3 -27.88 -0.74 -7.70
CA LEU A 3 -27.38 -1.15 -9.02
C LEU A 3 -25.94 -0.67 -9.26
N ILE A 4 -25.62 0.58 -8.89
CA ILE A 4 -24.26 1.13 -8.98
C ILE A 4 -23.31 0.34 -8.09
N PHE A 5 -23.73 0.08 -6.85
CA PHE A 5 -22.95 -0.70 -5.91
C PHE A 5 -22.64 -2.10 -6.44
N PHE A 6 -23.62 -2.79 -7.02
CA PHE A 6 -23.43 -4.10 -7.64
C PHE A 6 -22.33 -4.09 -8.71
N TYR A 7 -22.37 -3.14 -9.64
CA TYR A 7 -21.37 -3.04 -10.70
C TYR A 7 -19.98 -2.63 -10.16
N VAL A 8 -19.91 -1.70 -9.21
CA VAL A 8 -18.65 -1.31 -8.58
C VAL A 8 -18.02 -2.50 -7.86
N ARG A 9 -18.81 -3.29 -7.13
CA ARG A 9 -18.35 -4.50 -6.45
C ARG A 9 -17.88 -5.56 -7.45
N LEU A 10 -18.62 -5.79 -8.53
CA LEU A 10 -18.23 -6.75 -9.57
C LEU A 10 -16.88 -6.35 -10.21
N LEU A 11 -16.74 -5.09 -10.58
CA LEU A 11 -15.51 -4.52 -11.11
C LEU A 11 -14.35 -4.66 -10.11
N HIS A 12 -14.61 -4.38 -8.83
CA HIS A 12 -13.62 -4.55 -7.77
C HIS A 12 -13.14 -5.99 -7.64
N ILE A 13 -14.05 -6.97 -7.68
CA ILE A 13 -13.70 -8.40 -7.57
C ILE A 13 -12.84 -8.84 -8.75
N ILE A 14 -13.24 -8.48 -9.98
CA ILE A 14 -12.50 -8.82 -11.20
C ILE A 14 -11.09 -8.22 -11.15
N LEU A 15 -10.98 -6.91 -10.92
CA LEU A 15 -9.69 -6.22 -10.90
C LEU A 15 -8.86 -6.56 -9.66
N GLY A 16 -9.50 -6.90 -8.54
CA GLY A 16 -8.82 -7.40 -7.35
C GLY A 16 -8.16 -8.74 -7.61
N SER A 17 -8.85 -9.63 -8.32
CA SER A 17 -8.30 -10.93 -8.75
C SER A 17 -7.12 -10.75 -9.71
N VAL A 18 -7.24 -9.82 -10.66
CA VAL A 18 -6.14 -9.43 -11.56
C VAL A 18 -4.95 -8.86 -10.78
N ALA A 19 -5.18 -7.98 -9.80
CA ALA A 19 -4.13 -7.41 -8.96
C ALA A 19 -3.42 -8.49 -8.14
N LEU A 20 -4.16 -9.43 -7.53
CA LEU A 20 -3.56 -10.52 -6.76
C LEU A 20 -2.68 -11.41 -7.67
N LEU A 21 -3.21 -11.85 -8.82
CA LEU A 21 -2.48 -12.70 -9.74
C LEU A 21 -1.22 -11.99 -10.30
N THR A 22 -1.37 -10.75 -10.76
CA THR A 22 -0.24 -10.00 -11.33
C THR A 22 0.79 -9.60 -10.29
N GLY A 23 0.38 -9.28 -9.06
CA GLY A 23 1.30 -9.05 -7.95
C GLY A 23 2.14 -10.29 -7.64
N PHE A 24 1.51 -11.47 -7.56
CA PHE A 24 2.22 -12.74 -7.39
C PHE A 24 3.22 -13.02 -8.53
N LEU A 25 2.76 -12.91 -9.77
CA LEU A 25 3.62 -13.14 -10.94
C LEU A 25 4.77 -12.13 -11.02
N ALA A 26 4.55 -10.87 -10.64
CA ALA A 26 5.60 -9.86 -10.58
C ALA A 26 6.70 -10.23 -9.56
N ILE A 27 6.32 -10.84 -8.43
CA ILE A 27 7.27 -11.34 -7.42
C ILE A 27 8.09 -12.53 -7.94
N ILE A 28 7.45 -13.48 -8.63
CA ILE A 28 8.13 -14.63 -9.26
C ILE A 28 9.15 -14.13 -10.28
N PHE A 29 8.72 -13.23 -11.18
CA PHE A 29 9.56 -12.74 -12.27
C PHE A 29 10.45 -11.56 -11.91
N ARG A 30 10.60 -11.21 -10.63
CA ARG A 30 11.36 -10.02 -10.17
C ARG A 30 12.79 -9.90 -10.74
N ASN A 31 13.45 -11.02 -11.01
CA ASN A 31 14.81 -11.04 -11.59
C ASN A 31 14.82 -10.92 -13.13
N LYS A 32 13.66 -10.99 -13.79
CA LYS A 32 13.49 -10.92 -15.25
C LYS A 32 12.77 -9.63 -15.64
N THR A 33 13.48 -8.51 -15.67
CA THR A 33 12.93 -7.16 -15.90
C THR A 33 11.99 -7.04 -17.11
N LYS A 34 12.30 -7.73 -18.22
CA LYS A 34 11.47 -7.72 -19.45
C LYS A 34 10.05 -8.28 -19.22
N ILE A 35 9.91 -9.23 -18.29
CA ILE A 35 8.63 -9.87 -17.93
C ILE A 35 8.01 -9.15 -16.72
N HIS A 36 8.82 -8.83 -15.70
CA HIS A 36 8.37 -8.15 -14.49
C HIS A 36 7.72 -6.79 -14.77
N LYS A 37 8.33 -5.97 -15.63
CA LYS A 37 7.88 -4.59 -15.89
C LYS A 37 6.44 -4.50 -16.42
N PRO A 38 6.03 -5.23 -17.48
CA PRO A 38 4.64 -5.18 -17.94
C PRO A 38 3.66 -5.72 -16.91
N ILE A 39 3.99 -6.83 -16.22
CA ILE A 39 3.12 -7.42 -15.19
C ILE A 39 2.92 -6.45 -14.02
N GLY A 40 4.01 -5.85 -13.53
CA GLY A 40 3.98 -4.86 -12.45
C GLY A 40 3.17 -3.61 -12.81
N LYS A 41 3.12 -3.21 -14.09
CA LYS A 41 2.24 -2.12 -14.54
C LYS A 41 0.77 -2.52 -14.47
N ILE A 42 0.41 -3.74 -14.90
CA ILE A 42 -0.96 -4.24 -14.79
C ILE A 42 -1.39 -4.25 -13.30
N TYR A 43 -0.51 -4.73 -12.42
CA TYR A 43 -0.73 -4.68 -10.97
C TYR A 43 -1.06 -3.26 -10.50
N VAL A 44 -0.22 -2.26 -10.82
CA VAL A 44 -0.43 -0.86 -10.38
C VAL A 44 -1.73 -0.26 -10.90
N TYR A 45 -2.08 -0.52 -12.17
CA TYR A 45 -3.34 -0.03 -12.73
C TYR A 45 -4.56 -0.70 -12.10
N ALA A 46 -4.52 -2.02 -11.91
CA ALA A 46 -5.56 -2.74 -11.20
C ALA A 46 -5.70 -2.22 -9.75
N MET A 47 -4.60 -2.06 -9.03
CA MET A 47 -4.54 -1.49 -7.68
C MET A 47 -5.16 -0.08 -7.61
N THR A 48 -4.92 0.76 -8.63
CA THR A 48 -5.50 2.11 -8.71
C THR A 48 -7.01 2.07 -8.83
N VAL A 49 -7.55 1.21 -9.70
CA VAL A 49 -9.00 1.12 -9.88
C VAL A 49 -9.67 0.47 -8.65
N ILE A 50 -9.07 -0.55 -8.06
CA ILE A 50 -9.63 -1.18 -6.86
C ILE A 50 -9.57 -0.29 -5.63
N TYR A 51 -8.60 0.63 -5.55
CA TYR A 51 -8.55 1.66 -4.51
C TYR A 51 -9.79 2.54 -4.54
N PHE A 52 -10.13 3.13 -5.70
CA PHE A 52 -11.30 4.00 -5.81
C PHE A 52 -12.63 3.26 -5.57
N SER A 53 -12.76 2.03 -6.07
CA SER A 53 -13.94 1.21 -5.79
C SER A 53 -14.01 0.79 -4.31
N ALA A 54 -12.89 0.48 -3.66
CA ALA A 54 -12.84 0.21 -2.22
C ALA A 54 -13.23 1.45 -1.39
N LEU A 55 -12.75 2.64 -1.76
CA LEU A 55 -13.18 3.88 -1.11
C LEU A 55 -14.69 4.06 -1.21
N PHE A 56 -15.26 3.92 -2.41
CA PHE A 56 -16.70 3.99 -2.62
C PHE A 56 -17.46 3.00 -1.74
N MET A 57 -17.10 1.72 -1.78
CA MET A 57 -17.77 0.67 -1.00
C MET A 57 -17.60 0.86 0.51
N SER A 58 -16.43 1.32 0.96
CA SER A 58 -16.15 1.57 2.38
C SER A 58 -17.00 2.70 2.94
N ILE A 59 -17.23 3.77 2.15
CA ILE A 59 -18.10 4.87 2.54
C ILE A 59 -19.57 4.41 2.50
N TYR A 60 -19.97 3.68 1.46
CA TYR A 60 -21.34 3.18 1.29
C TYR A 60 -21.79 2.32 2.48
N HIS A 61 -20.93 1.41 2.96
CA HIS A 61 -21.23 0.53 4.10
C HIS A 61 -20.66 1.02 5.43
N ARG A 62 -20.09 2.23 5.50
CA ARG A 62 -19.42 2.78 6.71
C ARG A 62 -18.37 1.83 7.30
N ASN A 63 -17.65 1.10 6.44
CA ASN A 63 -16.61 0.16 6.84
C ASN A 63 -15.26 0.88 6.97
N ILE A 64 -14.96 1.29 8.21
CA ILE A 64 -13.74 2.03 8.57
C ILE A 64 -12.47 1.22 8.27
N PHE A 65 -12.49 -0.09 8.51
CA PHE A 65 -11.35 -0.95 8.21
C PHE A 65 -11.01 -0.94 6.72
N LEU A 66 -12.00 -1.14 5.86
CA LEU A 66 -11.81 -1.14 4.41
C LEU A 66 -11.30 0.22 3.92
N PHE A 67 -11.79 1.32 4.50
CA PHE A 67 -11.32 2.66 4.18
C PHE A 67 -9.84 2.84 4.51
N PHE A 68 -9.40 2.43 5.70
CA PHE A 68 -8.00 2.59 6.12
C PHE A 68 -7.05 1.69 5.34
N ILE A 69 -7.38 0.40 5.18
CA ILE A 69 -6.50 -0.52 4.46
C ILE A 69 -6.39 -0.15 2.98
N ALA A 70 -7.46 0.36 2.36
CA ALA A 70 -7.43 0.81 0.96
C ALA A 70 -6.45 1.98 0.77
N ASN A 71 -6.56 3.02 1.61
CA ASN A 71 -5.67 4.18 1.55
C ASN A 71 -4.21 3.80 1.81
N PHE A 72 -3.95 3.06 2.88
CA PHE A 72 -2.60 2.65 3.25
C PHE A 72 -1.94 1.77 2.17
N THR A 73 -2.69 0.80 1.65
CA THR A 73 -2.20 -0.12 0.62
C THR A 73 -1.91 0.63 -0.69
N TYR A 74 -2.81 1.53 -1.10
CA TYR A 74 -2.62 2.30 -2.32
C TYR A 74 -1.48 3.32 -2.20
N PHE A 75 -1.31 3.97 -1.03
CA PHE A 75 -0.19 4.85 -0.76
C PHE A 75 1.16 4.16 -0.99
N MET A 76 1.33 2.94 -0.47
CA MET A 76 2.53 2.15 -0.73
C MET A 76 2.66 1.82 -2.22
N CYS A 77 1.59 1.37 -2.88
CA CYS A 77 1.62 1.00 -4.29
C CYS A 77 2.07 2.18 -5.18
N ILE A 78 1.45 3.35 -5.01
CA ILE A 78 1.77 4.54 -5.81
C ILE A 78 3.17 5.07 -5.49
N THR A 79 3.57 5.09 -4.21
CA THR A 79 4.93 5.47 -3.80
C THR A 79 5.97 4.54 -4.43
N ALA A 80 5.72 3.24 -4.44
CA ALA A 80 6.60 2.25 -5.03
C ALA A 80 6.73 2.44 -6.55
N TYR A 81 5.63 2.72 -7.24
CA TYR A 81 5.64 2.98 -8.68
C TYR A 81 6.39 4.27 -9.03
N ARG A 82 6.10 5.35 -8.29
CA ARG A 82 6.71 6.67 -8.49
C ARG A 82 8.20 6.71 -8.14
N SER A 83 8.65 5.92 -7.15
CA SER A 83 10.06 5.83 -6.78
C SER A 83 10.99 5.55 -7.97
N LEU A 84 10.53 4.75 -8.95
CA LEU A 84 11.28 4.45 -10.17
C LEU A 84 11.46 5.64 -11.12
N SER A 85 10.62 6.67 -11.02
CA SER A 85 10.77 7.93 -11.77
C SER A 85 11.62 8.97 -11.04
N LEU A 86 11.90 8.73 -9.75
CA LEU A 86 12.63 9.63 -8.88
C LEU A 86 14.04 9.11 -8.61
N LYS A 87 14.74 8.59 -9.62
CA LYS A 87 16.10 8.03 -9.44
C LYS A 87 17.17 9.11 -9.37
N GLY A 88 16.89 10.27 -9.95
CA GLY A 88 17.81 11.36 -10.20
C GLY A 88 17.98 12.35 -9.05
N ILE A 89 17.36 12.15 -7.88
CA ILE A 89 17.37 13.15 -6.79
C ILE A 89 18.81 13.45 -6.35
N LEU A 90 19.68 12.44 -6.28
CA LEU A 90 21.10 12.63 -5.97
C LEU A 90 21.85 13.45 -7.04
N GLN A 91 21.36 13.46 -8.27
CA GLN A 91 21.89 14.23 -9.40
C GLN A 91 21.19 15.60 -9.55
N GLY A 92 20.45 16.05 -8.52
CA GLY A 92 19.75 17.35 -8.54
C GLY A 92 18.40 17.34 -9.27
N GLN A 93 17.81 16.17 -9.55
CA GLN A 93 16.46 16.08 -10.11
C GLN A 93 15.46 16.80 -9.20
N LYS A 94 14.74 17.79 -9.75
CA LYS A 94 13.62 18.44 -9.05
C LYS A 94 12.47 17.45 -8.84
N ILE A 95 11.85 17.51 -7.67
CA ILE A 95 10.68 16.68 -7.35
C ILE A 95 9.47 17.16 -8.14
N PRO A 96 8.84 16.31 -8.98
CA PRO A 96 7.64 16.66 -9.73
C PRO A 96 6.48 17.07 -8.80
N ILE A 97 5.62 17.97 -9.29
CA ILE A 97 4.45 18.46 -8.54
C ILE A 97 3.53 17.30 -8.16
N LEU A 98 3.33 16.35 -9.07
CA LEU A 98 2.50 15.16 -8.82
C LEU A 98 2.94 14.39 -7.57
N ASP A 99 4.24 14.16 -7.38
CA ASP A 99 4.76 13.45 -6.22
C ASP A 99 4.54 14.24 -4.91
N LYS A 100 4.63 15.58 -4.98
CA LYS A 100 4.33 16.44 -3.83
C LYS A 100 2.85 16.43 -3.47
N VAL A 101 1.95 16.42 -4.47
CA VAL A 101 0.50 16.36 -4.27
C VAL A 101 0.09 15.02 -3.69
N ILE A 102 0.60 13.92 -4.24
CA ILE A 102 0.37 12.56 -3.70
C ILE A 102 0.82 12.50 -2.24
N GLU A 103 2.06 12.92 -1.96
CA GLU A 103 2.62 12.90 -0.61
C GLU A 103 1.81 13.79 0.35
N GLY A 104 1.45 15.01 -0.07
CA GLY A 104 0.66 15.94 0.74
C GLY A 104 -0.73 15.37 1.07
N PHE A 105 -1.41 14.78 0.09
CA PHE A 105 -2.71 14.13 0.28
C PHE A 105 -2.63 13.00 1.32
N PHE A 106 -1.70 12.06 1.15
CA PHE A 106 -1.56 10.93 2.07
C PHE A 106 -0.98 11.34 3.43
N PHE A 107 -0.18 12.41 3.50
CA PHE A 107 0.23 13.00 4.77
C PHE A 107 -0.96 13.49 5.59
N LEU A 108 -1.83 14.31 4.99
CA LEU A 108 -3.04 14.80 5.65
C LEU A 108 -3.97 13.66 6.08
N LEU A 109 -4.08 12.64 5.22
CA LEU A 109 -4.89 11.46 5.49
C LEU A 109 -4.34 10.60 6.64
N HIS A 110 -3.02 10.41 6.75
CA HIS A 110 -2.45 9.68 7.88
C HIS A 110 -2.50 10.49 9.19
N VAL A 111 -2.37 11.82 9.12
CA VAL A 111 -2.61 12.70 10.29
C VAL A 111 -4.06 12.57 10.75
N SER A 112 -5.03 12.59 9.83
CA SER A 112 -6.44 12.45 10.19
C SER A 112 -6.75 11.08 10.81
N PHE A 113 -6.08 10.00 10.37
CA PHE A 113 -6.22 8.69 11.00
C PHE A 113 -5.78 8.72 12.46
N VAL A 114 -4.62 9.33 12.77
CA VAL A 114 -4.18 9.47 14.16
C VAL A 114 -5.16 10.32 14.98
N ALA A 115 -5.65 11.43 14.43
CA ALA A 115 -6.64 12.27 15.12
C ALA A 115 -7.95 11.51 15.41
N ILE A 116 -8.46 10.74 14.44
CA ILE A 116 -9.63 9.86 14.62
C ILE A 116 -9.33 8.77 15.65
N GLY A 117 -8.10 8.23 15.69
CA GLY A 117 -7.67 7.26 16.70
C GLY A 117 -7.73 7.81 18.12
N VAL A 118 -7.25 9.05 18.33
CA VAL A 118 -7.35 9.75 19.62
C VAL A 118 -8.82 9.95 20.00
N TYR A 119 -9.65 10.43 19.07
CA TYR A 119 -11.08 10.60 19.32
C TYR A 119 -11.78 9.26 19.65
N ALA A 120 -11.50 8.20 18.90
CA ALA A 120 -12.05 6.87 19.16
C ALA A 120 -11.67 6.35 20.56
N LEU A 121 -10.44 6.62 21.01
CA LEU A 121 -10.00 6.26 22.36
C LEU A 121 -10.78 7.02 23.45
N MET A 122 -11.06 8.31 23.24
CA MET A 122 -11.90 9.10 24.15
C MET A 122 -13.33 8.55 24.26
N GLN A 123 -13.84 8.02 23.15
CA GLN A 123 -15.14 7.34 23.09
C GLN A 123 -15.10 5.88 23.58
N LYS A 124 -13.97 5.42 24.15
CA LYS A 124 -13.74 4.03 24.59
C LYS A 124 -13.89 2.98 23.46
N ASN A 125 -13.75 3.39 22.21
CA ASN A 125 -13.75 2.49 21.05
C ASN A 125 -12.32 2.05 20.72
N THR A 126 -11.82 1.09 21.51
CA THR A 126 -10.43 0.61 21.44
C THR A 126 -10.10 -0.03 20.09
N ASP A 127 -11.02 -0.77 19.48
CA ASP A 127 -10.77 -1.46 18.21
C ASP A 127 -10.50 -0.48 17.07
N VAL A 128 -11.34 0.56 16.94
CA VAL A 128 -11.13 1.61 15.93
C VAL A 128 -9.87 2.41 16.24
N ALA A 129 -9.60 2.70 17.51
CA ALA A 129 -8.38 3.40 17.91
C ALA A 129 -7.11 2.64 17.51
N ILE A 130 -7.06 1.32 17.75
CA ILE A 130 -5.93 0.46 17.35
C ILE A 130 -5.72 0.51 15.83
N LEU A 131 -6.79 0.33 15.05
CA LEU A 131 -6.70 0.38 13.58
C LEU A 131 -6.16 1.73 13.10
N CYS A 132 -6.72 2.83 13.61
CA CYS A 132 -6.28 4.19 13.33
C CYS A 132 -4.80 4.40 13.63
N PHE A 133 -4.33 3.98 14.81
CA PHE A 133 -2.94 4.16 15.20
C PHE A 133 -1.97 3.30 14.40
N VAL A 134 -2.36 2.06 14.05
CA VAL A 134 -1.53 1.18 13.21
C VAL A 134 -1.37 1.78 11.81
N PHE A 135 -2.46 2.10 11.11
CA PHE A 135 -2.37 2.63 9.75
C PHE A 135 -1.83 4.07 9.72
N GLY A 136 -2.27 4.93 10.64
CA GLY A 136 -1.79 6.30 10.75
C GLY A 136 -0.32 6.39 11.16
N GLY A 137 0.11 5.62 12.16
CA GLY A 137 1.49 5.62 12.65
C GLY A 137 2.48 5.09 11.62
N ILE A 138 2.18 3.94 11.00
CA ILE A 138 3.03 3.39 9.93
C ILE A 138 3.02 4.34 8.72
N GLY A 139 1.85 4.86 8.33
CA GLY A 139 1.71 5.82 7.23
C GLY A 139 2.53 7.09 7.43
N LEU A 140 2.50 7.69 8.63
CA LEU A 140 3.30 8.88 8.96
C LEU A 140 4.80 8.59 8.94
N ARG A 141 5.23 7.41 9.40
CA ARG A 141 6.64 7.00 9.30
C ARG A 141 7.08 6.89 7.84
N LEU A 142 6.24 6.35 6.97
CA LEU A 142 6.53 6.27 5.54
C LEU A 142 6.56 7.65 4.88
N ASN A 143 5.60 8.54 5.22
CA ASN A 143 5.62 9.93 4.75
C ASN A 143 6.92 10.65 5.17
N TYR A 144 7.31 10.50 6.44
CA TYR A 144 8.56 11.08 6.94
C TYR A 144 9.79 10.61 6.13
N ASN A 145 9.85 9.33 5.78
CA ASN A 145 10.91 8.80 4.92
C ASN A 145 10.88 9.40 3.51
N ASN A 146 9.69 9.51 2.91
CA ASN A 146 9.50 10.11 1.58
C ASN A 146 9.90 11.59 1.56
N ILE A 147 9.47 12.38 2.55
CA ILE A 147 9.81 13.80 2.69
C ILE A 147 11.32 13.98 2.88
N ASN A 148 11.95 13.15 3.71
CA ASN A 148 13.41 13.19 3.86
C ASN A 148 14.13 12.88 2.54
N ARG A 149 13.64 11.90 1.78
CA ARG A 149 14.15 11.61 0.44
C ARG A 149 13.97 12.80 -0.51
N PHE A 150 12.81 13.46 -0.50
CA PHE A 150 12.55 14.65 -1.31
C PHE A 150 13.45 15.84 -0.94
N ARG A 151 13.91 15.89 0.32
CA ARG A 151 14.90 16.85 0.82
C ARG A 151 16.35 16.43 0.57
N GLY A 152 16.58 15.36 -0.20
CA GLY A 152 17.93 14.86 -0.51
C GLY A 152 18.61 14.08 0.61
N LYS A 153 17.93 13.82 1.75
CA LYS A 153 18.47 13.02 2.87
C LYS A 153 18.42 11.53 2.52
N ILE A 154 19.27 11.11 1.59
CA ILE A 154 19.29 9.77 1.02
C ILE A 154 20.42 8.95 1.64
N LYS A 155 20.11 7.73 2.05
CA LYS A 155 21.06 6.82 2.73
C LYS A 155 21.80 5.86 1.79
N PHE A 156 21.21 5.54 0.64
CA PHE A 156 21.74 4.51 -0.27
C PHE A 156 21.71 5.02 -1.71
N LYS A 157 22.73 4.67 -2.49
CA LYS A 157 22.86 5.10 -3.90
C LYS A 157 21.68 4.64 -4.77
N ASN A 158 21.11 3.48 -4.45
CA ASN A 158 19.97 2.90 -5.15
C ASN A 158 18.66 2.95 -4.35
N TYR A 159 18.45 3.99 -3.53
CA TYR A 159 17.24 4.20 -2.73
C TYR A 159 15.94 3.96 -3.49
N TRP A 160 15.84 4.42 -4.75
CA TRP A 160 14.65 4.25 -5.60
C TRP A 160 14.26 2.78 -5.79
N LEU A 161 15.24 1.86 -5.85
CA LEU A 161 14.98 0.44 -5.98
C LEU A 161 14.55 -0.17 -4.65
N LEU A 162 15.18 0.26 -3.56
CA LEU A 162 14.83 -0.19 -2.21
C LEU A 162 13.40 0.23 -1.85
N ASP A 163 13.04 1.48 -2.17
CA ASP A 163 11.70 2.01 -1.98
C ASP A 163 10.67 1.30 -2.86
N HIS A 164 11.04 0.98 -4.11
CA HIS A 164 10.20 0.18 -4.99
C HIS A 164 9.92 -1.21 -4.40
N ILE A 165 10.96 -1.95 -4.00
CA ILE A 165 10.84 -3.31 -3.46
C ILE A 165 10.01 -3.32 -2.17
N GLY A 166 10.36 -2.46 -1.22
CA GLY A 166 9.72 -2.41 0.09
C GLY A 166 8.24 -2.06 -0.01
N ASN A 167 7.92 -1.00 -0.76
CA ASN A 167 6.53 -0.54 -0.87
C ASN A 167 5.68 -1.41 -1.82
N MET A 168 6.22 -2.02 -2.88
CA MET A 168 5.44 -2.96 -3.72
C MET A 168 5.06 -4.22 -2.94
N LEU A 169 6.00 -4.80 -2.20
CA LEU A 169 5.70 -5.96 -1.37
C LEU A 169 4.78 -5.58 -0.20
N GLY A 170 4.95 -4.39 0.39
CA GLY A 170 4.04 -3.84 1.38
C GLY A 170 2.60 -3.66 0.87
N SER A 171 2.42 -3.11 -0.34
CA SER A 171 1.10 -3.00 -0.96
C SER A 171 0.51 -4.37 -1.29
N TYR A 172 1.35 -5.35 -1.64
CA TYR A 172 0.88 -6.70 -1.91
C TYR A 172 0.44 -7.42 -0.62
N ILE A 173 1.15 -7.23 0.50
CA ILE A 173 0.69 -7.66 1.84
C ILE A 173 -0.68 -7.08 2.14
N GLY A 174 -0.85 -5.76 1.99
CA GLY A 174 -2.13 -5.09 2.25
C GLY A 174 -3.27 -5.62 1.39
N ALA A 175 -3.02 -5.89 0.11
CA ALA A 175 -4.00 -6.46 -0.81
C ALA A 175 -4.43 -7.89 -0.40
N ILE A 176 -3.47 -8.76 -0.03
CA ILE A 176 -3.80 -10.11 0.43
C ILE A 176 -4.53 -10.05 1.78
N THR A 177 -4.10 -9.21 2.72
CA THR A 177 -4.80 -9.05 4.01
C THR A 177 -6.23 -8.57 3.80
N ALA A 178 -6.47 -7.59 2.93
CA ALA A 178 -7.83 -7.13 2.60
C ALA A 178 -8.69 -8.28 2.04
N PHE A 179 -8.12 -9.09 1.15
CA PHE A 179 -8.81 -10.27 0.60
C PHE A 179 -9.11 -11.31 1.68
N LEU A 180 -8.12 -11.71 2.49
CA LEU A 180 -8.28 -12.76 3.50
C LEU A 180 -9.28 -12.33 4.58
N VAL A 181 -9.15 -11.12 5.12
CA VAL A 181 -10.03 -10.62 6.19
C VAL A 181 -11.47 -10.50 5.69
N ASN A 182 -11.69 -9.95 4.49
CA ASN A 182 -13.04 -9.76 3.96
C ASN A 182 -13.72 -11.07 3.52
N ASN A 183 -12.93 -12.10 3.17
CA ASN A 183 -13.45 -13.40 2.76
C ASN A 183 -13.38 -14.44 3.89
N ASN A 184 -13.01 -14.06 5.12
CA ASN A 184 -12.77 -15.03 6.19
C ASN A 184 -14.04 -15.80 6.61
N VAL A 185 -15.23 -15.25 6.32
CA VAL A 185 -16.51 -15.94 6.50
C VAL A 185 -16.57 -17.26 5.71
N TRP A 186 -15.95 -17.28 4.53
CA TRP A 186 -15.89 -18.46 3.66
C TRP A 186 -14.64 -19.30 3.89
N LEU A 187 -13.50 -18.64 4.10
CA LEU A 187 -12.20 -19.30 4.27
C LEU A 187 -12.06 -20.00 5.64
N LYS A 188 -12.81 -19.56 6.65
CA LYS A 188 -12.81 -20.10 8.02
C LYS A 188 -11.41 -20.20 8.62
N LEU A 189 -10.51 -19.27 8.27
CA LEU A 189 -9.18 -19.22 8.88
C LEU A 189 -9.31 -18.66 10.31
N PRO A 190 -8.46 -19.11 11.24
CA PRO A 190 -8.27 -18.43 12.51
C PRO A 190 -8.06 -16.92 12.27
N THR A 191 -8.78 -16.06 13.01
CA THR A 191 -8.75 -14.61 12.80
C THR A 191 -7.31 -14.09 12.74
N VAL A 192 -6.44 -14.50 13.66
CA VAL A 192 -5.04 -14.07 13.67
C VAL A 192 -4.31 -14.38 12.34
N LEU A 193 -4.59 -15.53 11.73
CA LEU A 193 -3.98 -15.91 10.45
C LEU A 193 -4.51 -15.07 9.29
N SER A 194 -5.81 -14.74 9.24
CA SER A 194 -6.34 -13.90 8.15
C SER A 194 -5.70 -12.50 8.14
N TRP A 195 -5.26 -12.01 9.30
CA TRP A 195 -4.56 -10.73 9.44
C TRP A 195 -3.04 -10.83 9.19
N LEU A 196 -2.37 -11.82 9.78
CA LEU A 196 -0.90 -11.84 9.87
C LEU A 196 -0.21 -12.78 8.87
N LEU A 197 -0.92 -13.73 8.28
CA LEU A 197 -0.33 -14.70 7.34
C LEU A 197 0.45 -14.02 6.19
N PRO A 198 -0.07 -12.97 5.52
CA PRO A 198 0.66 -12.34 4.43
C PRO A 198 1.96 -11.69 4.91
N THR A 199 1.93 -11.04 6.08
CA THR A 199 3.08 -10.41 6.71
C THR A 199 4.15 -11.45 7.08
N ILE A 200 3.76 -12.55 7.70
CA ILE A 200 4.67 -13.64 8.10
C ILE A 200 5.42 -14.20 6.88
N LEU A 201 4.76 -14.34 5.74
CA LEU A 201 5.37 -14.89 4.53
C LEU A 201 6.21 -13.85 3.77
N LEU A 202 5.72 -12.62 3.63
CA LEU A 202 6.32 -11.64 2.71
C LEU A 202 7.32 -10.69 3.37
N VAL A 203 7.25 -10.45 4.68
CA VAL A 203 8.25 -9.61 5.36
C VAL A 203 9.66 -10.22 5.32
N PRO A 204 9.87 -11.54 5.54
CA PRO A 204 11.18 -12.15 5.34
C PRO A 204 11.72 -11.95 3.93
N LEU A 205 10.85 -12.04 2.91
CA LEU A 205 11.21 -11.77 1.51
C LEU A 205 11.61 -10.30 1.31
N ILE A 206 10.87 -9.34 1.89
CA ILE A 206 11.24 -7.91 1.86
C ILE A 206 12.65 -7.73 2.43
N ILE A 207 12.91 -8.27 3.62
CA ILE A 207 14.21 -8.12 4.30
C ILE A 207 15.33 -8.70 3.44
N PHE A 208 15.12 -9.91 2.90
CA PHE A 208 16.08 -10.57 2.02
C PHE A 208 16.39 -9.74 0.78
N GLU A 209 15.36 -9.31 0.04
CA GLU A 209 15.54 -8.56 -1.21
C GLU A 209 16.14 -7.17 -0.99
N LEU A 210 15.78 -6.49 0.09
CA LEU A 210 16.38 -5.20 0.46
C LEU A 210 17.86 -5.35 0.81
N ARG A 211 18.25 -6.38 1.58
CA ARG A 211 19.66 -6.65 1.92
C ARG A 211 20.47 -6.97 0.67
N LYS A 212 19.94 -7.84 -0.20
CA LYS A 212 20.58 -8.24 -1.46
C LYS A 212 20.89 -7.06 -2.38
N HIS A 213 19.99 -6.07 -2.45
CA HIS A 213 20.12 -4.96 -3.39
C HIS A 213 20.77 -3.72 -2.80
N LYS A 214 21.01 -3.65 -1.48
CA LYS A 214 21.53 -2.45 -0.82
C LYS A 214 22.90 -2.04 -1.37
N LYS A 215 23.02 -0.81 -1.88
CA LYS A 215 24.30 -0.22 -2.31
C LYS A 215 24.60 1.04 -1.51
N SER A 216 25.65 0.99 -0.70
CA SER A 216 26.23 2.17 -0.03
C SER A 216 26.82 3.13 -1.07
N PHE A 217 27.08 4.37 -0.64
CA PHE A 217 27.71 5.38 -1.48
C PHE A 217 29.14 5.00 -1.87
#